data_AF-A0A7C6Z0N5-F1
#
_entry.id   AF-A0A7C6Z0N5-F1
#
_cell.length_a   1.000
_cell.length_b   1.000
_cell.length_c   1.000
_cell.angle_alpha   90.00
_cell.angle_beta   90.00
_cell.angle_gamma   90.00
#
_symmetry.space_group_name_H-M   'P 1'
#
loop_
_entity.id
_entity.type
_entity.pdbx_description
1 polymer ?
#
loop_
_entity_poly.entity_id
_entity_poly.type
_entity_poly.pdbx_seq_one_letter_code
_entity_poly.pdbx_strand_id
1 'polypeptide(L)'
;MDTKSKKFRSRALIVWLCFFAGLNIVASIMLGSIAVMDGNGYIGTVESIKDAFKNDIKDTRQFKHTITIKFDSLVKALTDTEYLSKKYLPVEGSFTDYYEITEPAEQGATSTDGSYISHYNNYMSKLEILERGLNKEGENLIYYAENLKTGVKLTNSKTDLGISIKGFPSLPQSYNYYFYFDGERFIVENAGKKVDMNNDEIGYSNLWHWGYFDENINNKIPELKDCRIFLVVKKDIVKDIGAMGSLYQLKRDSQIFKLVFIVIVVVFLLGIGLLVFSIIKRETKREFDRKIANFLGKLWFEVKAVVSVVVLIIFPMPANSNWNTMPGLLILIKSLFSLALIFWWFYLMLVDLVINKRKFFSYNSINALIKKYRALESKKPFQKAMLLRIYMLIAAEIVLVLLVGYISLLFFYGGGVLFLLFAIVFAGIGIYLIYRYQRRYSNAINDIGKLIDQIDAIKNGDITTKLALNPGADIYFAAENLNRIQDGIGKA
;
A
#
# COMPACT_ATOMS: atom_id res chain seq x y z
N MET A 1 -45.15 -18.12 4.31
CA MET A 1 -44.11 -18.81 5.12
C MET A 1 -42.71 -18.33 4.71
N ASP A 2 -42.44 -17.01 4.77
CA ASP A 2 -41.27 -16.39 4.10
C ASP A 2 -40.42 -15.44 5.00
N THR A 3 -40.86 -15.19 6.24
CA THR A 3 -40.26 -14.19 7.13
C THR A 3 -39.02 -14.70 7.88
N LYS A 4 -38.95 -16.01 8.21
CA LYS A 4 -37.77 -16.62 8.87
C LYS A 4 -36.54 -16.66 7.95
N SER A 5 -36.71 -16.98 6.66
CA SER A 5 -35.62 -17.07 5.68
C SER A 5 -34.94 -15.72 5.42
N LYS A 6 -35.72 -14.64 5.25
CA LYS A 6 -35.18 -13.28 5.08
C LYS A 6 -34.43 -12.78 6.33
N LYS A 7 -35.01 -12.97 7.53
CA LYS A 7 -34.38 -12.57 8.81
C LYS A 7 -33.11 -13.36 9.13
N PHE A 8 -33.02 -14.60 8.66
CA PHE A 8 -31.83 -15.43 8.79
C PHE A 8 -30.74 -15.05 7.78
N ARG A 9 -31.13 -14.71 6.54
CA ARG A 9 -30.22 -14.25 5.48
C ARG A 9 -29.54 -12.92 5.83
N SER A 10 -30.24 -12.00 6.50
CA SER A 10 -29.66 -10.74 6.93
C SER A 10 -28.64 -10.90 8.05
N ARG A 11 -28.84 -11.84 8.99
CA ARG A 11 -27.90 -12.09 10.10
C ARG A 11 -26.53 -12.60 9.62
N ALA A 12 -26.52 -13.56 8.71
CA ALA A 12 -25.27 -14.08 8.13
C ALA A 12 -24.48 -13.00 7.38
N LEU A 13 -25.19 -12.14 6.64
CA LEU A 13 -24.59 -10.99 5.96
C LEU A 13 -24.03 -9.96 6.94
N ILE A 14 -24.75 -9.65 8.03
CA ILE A 14 -24.27 -8.69 9.05
C ILE A 14 -22.97 -9.20 9.69
N VAL A 15 -22.91 -10.48 10.10
CA VAL A 15 -21.69 -11.05 10.69
C VAL A 15 -20.53 -11.02 9.69
N TRP A 16 -20.80 -11.29 8.40
CA TRP A 16 -19.80 -11.18 7.35
C TRP A 16 -19.35 -9.73 7.10
N LEU A 17 -20.25 -8.75 7.19
CA LEU A 17 -19.89 -7.32 7.11
C LEU A 17 -19.04 -6.89 8.31
N CYS A 18 -19.32 -7.38 9.52
CA CYS A 18 -18.46 -7.14 10.68
C CYS A 18 -17.06 -7.71 10.46
N PHE A 19 -16.95 -8.93 9.89
CA PHE A 19 -15.66 -9.49 9.49
C PHE A 19 -14.94 -8.60 8.48
N PHE A 20 -15.63 -8.22 7.41
CA PHE A 20 -15.10 -7.41 6.33
C PHE A 20 -14.62 -6.05 6.85
N ALA A 21 -15.48 -5.31 7.55
CA ALA A 21 -15.15 -4.00 8.08
C ALA A 21 -14.03 -4.08 9.12
N GLY A 22 -14.12 -5.01 10.07
CA GLY A 22 -13.10 -5.19 11.10
C GLY A 22 -11.73 -5.52 10.52
N LEU A 23 -11.67 -6.40 9.52
CA LEU A 23 -10.41 -6.77 8.88
C LEU A 23 -9.79 -5.61 8.12
N ASN A 24 -10.58 -4.87 7.33
CA ASN A 24 -10.06 -3.71 6.59
C ASN A 24 -9.59 -2.61 7.55
N ILE A 25 -10.34 -2.30 8.61
CA ILE A 25 -9.93 -1.29 9.61
C ILE A 25 -8.58 -1.66 10.23
N VAL A 26 -8.46 -2.89 10.75
CA VAL A 26 -7.24 -3.35 11.42
C VAL A 26 -6.07 -3.40 10.45
N ALA A 27 -6.27 -3.95 9.25
CA ALA A 27 -5.21 -4.06 8.24
C ALA A 27 -4.74 -2.69 7.74
N SER A 28 -5.65 -1.75 7.46
CA SER A 28 -5.30 -0.41 7.01
C SER A 28 -4.53 0.38 8.07
N ILE A 29 -4.93 0.29 9.35
CA ILE A 29 -4.21 0.96 10.44
C ILE A 29 -2.83 0.33 10.66
N MET A 30 -2.72 -1.00 10.62
CA MET A 30 -1.42 -1.69 10.75
C MET A 30 -0.47 -1.33 9.61
N LEU A 31 -0.93 -1.43 8.35
CA LEU A 31 -0.12 -1.08 7.18
C LEU A 31 0.26 0.40 7.16
N GLY A 32 -0.67 1.29 7.51
CA GLY A 32 -0.40 2.73 7.66
C GLY A 32 0.64 3.00 8.75
N SER A 33 0.58 2.30 9.87
CA SER A 33 1.57 2.43 10.96
C SER A 33 2.96 2.01 10.51
N ILE A 34 3.07 0.92 9.74
CA ILE A 34 4.35 0.48 9.16
C ILE A 34 4.91 1.53 8.20
N ALA A 35 4.08 2.09 7.32
CA ALA A 35 4.51 3.14 6.38
C ALA A 35 5.01 4.40 7.09
N VAL A 36 4.36 4.80 8.19
CA VAL A 36 4.83 5.94 9.01
C VAL A 36 6.15 5.64 9.71
N MET A 37 6.31 4.41 10.24
CA MET A 37 7.55 3.99 10.89
C MET A 37 8.74 3.88 9.92
N ASP A 38 8.49 3.50 8.66
CA ASP A 38 9.52 3.44 7.62
C ASP A 38 9.99 4.84 7.21
N GLY A 39 9.05 5.79 7.05
CA GLY A 39 9.38 7.18 6.67
C GLY A 39 10.05 8.00 7.78
N ASN A 40 9.58 7.90 9.02
CA ASN A 40 10.07 8.72 10.14
C ASN A 40 11.04 7.99 11.08
N GLY A 41 11.30 6.70 10.82
CA GLY A 41 11.97 5.81 11.75
C GLY A 41 11.08 5.44 12.95
N TYR A 42 11.33 4.26 13.52
CA TYR A 42 10.62 3.77 14.71
C TYR A 42 10.76 4.72 15.90
N ILE A 43 11.98 5.17 16.18
CA ILE A 43 12.30 6.03 17.33
C ILE A 43 11.60 7.39 17.19
N GLY A 44 11.71 8.04 16.02
CA GLY A 44 11.06 9.33 15.75
C GLY A 44 9.54 9.27 15.89
N THR A 45 8.92 8.17 15.44
CA THR A 45 7.46 7.96 15.57
C THR A 45 7.04 7.83 17.04
N VAL A 46 7.71 6.96 17.81
CA VAL A 46 7.40 6.73 19.22
C VAL A 46 7.55 8.02 20.04
N GLU A 47 8.60 8.78 19.78
CA GLU A 47 8.87 9.99 20.53
C GLU A 47 7.92 11.13 20.14
N SER A 48 7.46 11.20 18.89
CA SER A 48 6.41 12.15 18.46
C SER A 48 5.08 11.87 19.18
N ILE A 49 4.74 10.58 19.35
CA ILE A 49 3.59 10.17 20.18
C ILE A 49 3.81 10.62 21.62
N LYS A 50 4.97 10.32 22.23
CA LYS A 50 5.27 10.76 23.60
C LYS A 50 5.13 12.27 23.78
N ASP A 51 5.64 13.06 22.84
CA ASP A 51 5.55 14.52 22.88
C ASP A 51 4.10 15.02 22.81
N ALA A 52 3.25 14.42 21.97
CA ALA A 52 1.85 14.82 21.84
C ALA A 52 1.01 14.58 23.12
N PHE A 53 1.46 13.67 24.00
CA PHE A 53 0.79 13.37 25.27
C PHE A 53 1.36 14.15 26.46
N LYS A 54 2.38 15.00 26.27
CA LYS A 54 2.86 15.91 27.32
C LYS A 54 1.80 16.95 27.67
N ASN A 55 1.74 17.34 28.95
CA ASN A 55 0.76 18.30 29.44
C ASN A 55 1.09 19.74 29.03
N ASP A 56 2.37 20.09 29.01
CA ASP A 56 2.85 21.38 28.52
C ASP A 56 3.55 21.20 27.18
N ILE A 57 3.16 22.02 26.20
CA ILE A 57 3.79 22.06 24.88
C ILE A 57 5.29 22.39 24.98
N LYS A 58 5.68 23.11 26.04
CA LYS A 58 7.05 23.56 26.27
C LYS A 58 8.00 22.43 26.70
N ASP A 59 7.44 21.30 27.12
CA ASP A 59 8.20 20.09 27.41
C ASP A 59 8.46 19.25 26.15
N THR A 60 7.83 19.57 25.02
CA THR A 60 7.99 18.82 23.75
C THR A 60 9.33 19.13 23.09
N ARG A 61 9.87 18.16 22.33
CA ARG A 61 11.13 18.36 21.63
C ARG A 61 11.01 19.37 20.51
N GLN A 62 9.89 19.38 19.80
CA GLN A 62 9.62 20.35 18.73
C GLN A 62 9.59 21.80 19.26
N PHE A 63 9.08 22.03 20.48
CA PHE A 63 9.14 23.35 21.11
C PHE A 63 10.58 23.75 21.41
N LYS A 64 11.34 22.88 22.07
CA LYS A 64 12.75 23.12 22.39
C LYS A 64 13.55 23.40 21.12
N HIS A 65 13.37 22.60 20.08
CA HIS A 65 13.95 22.79 18.75
C HIS A 65 13.58 24.18 18.17
N THR A 66 12.31 24.55 18.19
CA THR A 66 11.84 25.86 17.70
C THR A 66 12.48 27.03 18.45
N ILE A 67 12.62 26.92 19.77
CA ILE A 67 13.28 27.95 20.59
C ILE A 67 14.77 28.05 20.28
N THR A 68 15.47 26.92 20.10
CA THR A 68 16.90 26.94 19.73
C THR A 68 17.15 27.58 18.36
N ILE A 69 16.27 27.37 17.38
CA ILE A 69 16.35 28.03 16.06
C ILE A 69 16.20 29.55 16.20
N LYS A 70 15.24 30.01 17.02
CA LYS A 70 15.05 31.44 17.29
C LYS A 70 16.28 32.04 17.99
N PHE A 71 16.88 31.32 18.92
CA PHE A 71 18.14 31.70 19.57
C PHE A 71 19.29 31.85 18.56
N ASP A 72 19.55 30.81 17.75
CA ASP A 72 20.64 30.83 16.75
C ASP A 72 20.48 31.95 15.73
N SER A 73 19.24 32.21 15.30
CA SER A 73 18.95 33.32 14.39
C SER A 73 19.26 34.68 15.01
N LEU A 74 19.01 34.86 16.32
CA LEU A 74 19.37 36.07 17.06
C LEU A 74 20.88 36.20 17.24
N VAL A 75 21.59 35.10 17.55
CA VAL A 75 23.06 35.12 17.63
C VAL A 75 23.66 35.60 16.31
N LYS A 76 23.26 34.99 15.19
CA LYS A 76 23.73 35.37 13.85
C LYS A 76 23.45 36.84 13.54
N ALA A 77 22.28 37.35 13.92
CA ALA A 77 21.96 38.76 13.74
C ALA A 77 22.80 39.71 14.61
N LEU A 78 23.32 39.25 15.76
CA LEU A 78 24.13 40.05 16.67
C LEU A 78 25.65 39.98 16.40
N THR A 79 26.14 38.91 15.77
CA THR A 79 27.58 38.65 15.57
C THR A 79 28.01 38.75 14.10
N ASP A 80 27.16 38.39 13.15
CA ASP A 80 27.55 38.33 11.74
C ASP A 80 27.26 39.66 11.00
N THR A 81 28.30 40.45 10.77
CA THR A 81 28.23 41.71 10.00
C THR A 81 27.79 41.51 8.54
N GLU A 82 27.98 40.33 7.96
CA GLU A 82 27.53 39.98 6.61
C GLU A 82 26.05 39.55 6.59
N TYR A 83 25.58 38.91 7.67
CA TYR A 83 24.16 38.62 7.90
C TYR A 83 23.31 39.89 7.94
N LEU A 84 23.85 40.97 8.50
CA LEU A 84 23.24 42.30 8.53
C LEU A 84 23.34 43.05 7.19
N SER A 85 24.31 42.73 6.33
CA SER A 85 24.58 43.49 5.09
C SER A 85 23.94 42.92 3.81
N LYS A 86 23.59 41.64 3.77
CA LYS A 86 22.98 40.99 2.58
C LYS A 86 21.50 41.38 2.39
N LYS A 87 21.23 42.20 1.36
CA LYS A 87 19.89 42.73 0.98
C LYS A 87 19.02 41.79 0.11
N TYR A 88 19.35 40.51 -0.06
CA TYR A 88 18.70 39.70 -1.10
C TYR A 88 18.26 38.32 -0.62
N LEU A 89 16.97 38.22 -0.25
CA LEU A 89 16.18 36.99 -0.39
C LEU A 89 14.84 37.37 -1.02
N PRO A 90 14.37 36.64 -2.05
CA PRO A 90 13.04 36.86 -2.61
C PRO A 90 11.98 36.56 -1.53
N VAL A 91 11.04 37.49 -1.32
CA VAL A 91 9.86 37.23 -0.49
C VAL A 91 8.87 36.45 -1.32
N GLU A 92 9.09 35.14 -1.46
CA GLU A 92 8.06 34.23 -1.95
C GLU A 92 7.11 33.84 -0.81
N GLY A 93 5.83 33.75 -1.16
CA GLY A 93 4.77 33.39 -0.23
C GLY A 93 5.01 32.02 0.38
N SER A 94 4.69 31.92 1.67
CA SER A 94 4.72 30.71 2.51
C SER A 94 6.08 30.02 2.67
N PHE A 95 6.51 29.96 3.92
CA PHE A 95 7.59 29.11 4.39
C PHE A 95 7.17 27.64 4.20
N THR A 96 7.56 27.04 3.07
CA THR A 96 7.50 25.59 2.85
C THR A 96 8.91 25.10 2.54
N ASP A 97 9.39 24.23 3.43
CA ASP A 97 10.50 23.27 3.33
C ASP A 97 11.75 23.61 2.49
N TYR A 98 12.86 23.66 3.21
CA TYR A 98 14.22 23.59 2.68
C TYR A 98 14.42 22.29 1.89
N TYR A 99 14.61 22.39 0.57
CA TYR A 99 15.43 21.46 -0.20
C TYR A 99 16.41 22.27 -1.04
N GLU A 100 17.68 21.89 -0.96
CA GLU A 100 18.77 22.39 -1.77
C GLU A 100 18.42 22.31 -3.26
N ILE A 101 18.55 23.42 -3.97
CA ILE A 101 18.63 23.43 -5.44
C ILE A 101 20.12 23.56 -5.77
N THR A 102 20.71 22.45 -6.22
CA THR A 102 22.01 22.43 -6.92
C THR A 102 21.92 23.21 -8.24
N GLU A 103 23.00 23.92 -8.57
CA GLU A 103 23.20 24.81 -9.72
C GLU A 103 23.13 24.13 -11.13
N PRO A 104 23.54 24.82 -12.23
CA PRO A 104 22.69 25.51 -13.20
C PRO A 104 22.61 24.76 -14.54
N ALA A 105 21.58 25.04 -15.35
CA ALA A 105 21.58 24.66 -16.77
C ALA A 105 21.20 25.86 -17.64
N GLU A 106 22.14 26.20 -18.52
CA GLU A 106 22.05 27.23 -19.54
C GLU A 106 20.95 26.96 -20.58
N GLN A 107 20.38 28.08 -21.05
CA GLN A 107 19.93 28.39 -22.41
C GLN A 107 18.95 27.45 -23.14
N GLY A 108 17.79 28.04 -23.45
CA GLY A 108 17.23 27.93 -24.80
C GLY A 108 15.78 27.49 -24.88
N ALA A 109 14.84 28.41 -24.70
CA ALA A 109 13.55 28.35 -25.40
C ALA A 109 12.88 29.72 -25.42
N THR A 110 12.85 30.32 -26.60
CA THR A 110 12.03 31.46 -26.98
C THR A 110 10.56 31.06 -27.02
N SER A 111 9.69 31.83 -26.38
CA SER A 111 8.33 32.03 -26.90
C SER A 111 7.71 33.32 -26.36
N THR A 112 7.32 34.14 -27.33
CA THR A 112 6.38 35.26 -27.31
C THR A 112 5.05 34.89 -26.67
N ASP A 113 4.63 35.60 -25.62
CA ASP A 113 3.40 36.38 -25.62
C ASP A 113 3.36 37.37 -24.45
N GLY A 114 2.88 38.58 -24.71
CA GLY A 114 2.93 39.72 -23.81
C GLY A 114 1.80 39.72 -22.78
N SER A 115 2.14 39.58 -21.51
CA SER A 115 1.32 40.06 -20.38
C SER A 115 2.22 40.33 -19.19
N TYR A 116 2.66 41.57 -19.06
CA TYR A 116 3.36 42.07 -17.87
C TYR A 116 2.42 42.03 -16.65
N ILE A 117 2.51 40.98 -15.84
CA ILE A 117 2.13 41.07 -14.42
C ILE A 117 3.39 41.52 -13.69
N SER A 118 3.42 42.81 -13.34
CA SER A 118 4.43 43.40 -12.47
C SER A 118 4.36 42.74 -11.08
N HIS A 119 5.15 41.70 -10.87
CA HIS A 119 5.49 41.22 -9.54
C HIS A 119 6.44 42.24 -8.90
N TYR A 120 5.92 43.08 -8.01
CA TYR A 120 6.75 43.84 -7.09
C TYR A 120 7.52 42.85 -6.21
N ASN A 121 8.76 42.53 -6.57
CA ASN A 121 9.70 41.84 -5.71
C ASN A 121 10.07 42.79 -4.55
N ASN A 122 9.40 42.62 -3.41
CA ASN A 122 9.70 43.38 -2.21
C ASN A 122 10.93 42.74 -1.53
N TYR A 123 12.12 43.25 -1.84
CA TYR A 123 13.37 42.76 -1.26
C TYR A 123 13.48 43.21 0.20
N MET A 124 13.35 42.28 1.15
CA MET A 124 13.55 42.52 2.58
C MET A 124 14.98 42.14 2.98
N SER A 125 15.57 42.87 3.93
CA SER A 125 16.85 42.45 4.52
C SER A 125 16.67 41.17 5.36
N LYS A 126 17.73 40.37 5.55
CA LYS A 126 17.68 39.19 6.44
C LYS A 126 17.23 39.54 7.86
N LEU A 127 17.64 40.72 8.35
CA LEU A 127 17.21 41.24 9.65
C LEU A 127 15.70 41.50 9.68
N GLU A 128 15.16 42.13 8.64
CA GLU A 128 13.73 42.42 8.53
C GLU A 128 12.88 41.14 8.41
N ILE A 129 13.41 40.10 7.74
CA ILE A 129 12.78 38.77 7.67
C ILE A 129 12.77 38.12 9.07
N LEU A 130 13.89 38.18 9.80
CA LEU A 130 14.00 37.66 11.16
C LEU A 130 13.03 38.35 12.10
N GLU A 131 13.04 39.69 12.12
CA GLU A 131 12.13 40.49 12.95
C GLU A 131 10.68 40.20 12.61
N ARG A 132 10.33 40.12 11.32
CA ARG A 132 8.96 39.74 10.91
C ARG A 132 8.60 38.34 11.39
N GLY A 133 9.53 37.38 11.33
CA GLY A 133 9.35 36.01 11.81
C GLY A 133 9.14 35.93 13.32
N LEU A 134 9.91 36.69 14.10
CA LEU A 134 9.78 36.75 15.56
C LEU A 134 8.52 37.52 15.97
N ASN A 135 8.21 38.63 15.30
CA ASN A 135 7.04 39.47 15.58
C ASN A 135 5.71 38.79 15.21
N LYS A 136 5.72 37.80 14.30
CA LYS A 136 4.55 36.94 14.01
C LYS A 136 4.10 36.13 15.23
N GLU A 137 4.96 35.89 16.22
CA GLU A 137 4.54 35.24 17.46
C GLU A 137 3.58 36.10 18.29
N GLY A 138 3.56 37.42 18.04
CA GLY A 138 2.73 38.37 18.77
C GLY A 138 3.01 38.31 20.27
N GLU A 139 1.95 38.17 21.07
CA GLU A 139 2.08 38.09 22.53
C GLU A 139 2.68 36.77 23.04
N ASN A 140 2.83 35.74 22.19
CA ASN A 140 3.29 34.43 22.64
C ASN A 140 4.78 34.39 22.95
N LEU A 141 5.56 35.30 22.37
CA LEU A 141 7.01 35.39 22.55
C LEU A 141 7.41 36.83 22.82
N ILE A 142 8.13 37.04 23.91
CA ILE A 142 8.94 38.23 24.09
C ILE A 142 10.39 37.84 23.80
N TYR A 143 11.06 38.58 22.93
CA TYR A 143 12.49 38.41 22.69
C TYR A 143 13.24 39.71 23.01
N TYR A 144 14.43 39.55 23.55
CA TYR A 144 15.39 40.61 23.77
C TYR A 144 16.78 40.08 23.48
N ALA A 145 17.48 40.71 22.55
CA ALA A 145 18.81 40.32 22.12
C ALA A 145 19.65 41.61 22.03
N GLU A 146 20.79 41.64 22.71
CA GLU A 146 21.66 42.82 22.72
C GLU A 146 23.12 42.38 22.64
N ASN A 147 23.90 43.08 21.83
CA ASN A 147 25.35 42.97 21.81
C ASN A 147 25.93 44.20 22.51
N LEU A 148 26.52 44.00 23.68
CA LEU A 148 27.03 45.07 24.55
C LEU A 148 28.23 45.81 23.93
N LYS A 149 28.95 45.17 23.00
CA LYS A 149 30.12 45.75 22.33
C LYS A 149 29.73 46.61 21.14
N THR A 150 28.78 46.16 20.32
CA THR A 150 28.32 46.88 19.12
C THR A 150 27.16 47.82 19.40
N GLY A 151 26.46 47.65 20.52
CA GLY A 151 25.25 48.40 20.88
C GLY A 151 24.01 47.98 20.09
N VAL A 152 24.08 46.93 19.26
CA VAL A 152 22.95 46.43 18.49
C VAL A 152 21.94 45.77 19.44
N LYS A 153 20.67 46.18 19.32
CA LYS A 153 19.57 45.70 20.15
C LYS A 153 18.37 45.31 19.31
N LEU A 154 17.89 44.09 19.49
CA LEU A 154 16.73 43.50 18.83
C LEU A 154 15.72 43.07 19.88
N THR A 155 14.54 43.67 19.88
CA THR A 155 13.48 43.30 20.83
C THR A 155 12.09 43.68 20.32
N ASN A 156 11.07 42.94 20.77
CA ASN A 156 9.66 43.33 20.63
C ASN A 156 9.05 43.86 21.94
N SER A 157 9.86 44.05 22.98
CA SER A 157 9.44 44.56 24.29
C SER A 157 9.76 46.03 24.46
N LYS A 158 8.83 46.78 25.07
CA LYS A 158 9.07 48.18 25.46
C LYS A 158 9.92 48.30 26.72
N THR A 159 10.01 47.24 27.52
CA THR A 159 10.81 47.16 28.75
C THR A 159 12.02 46.26 28.52
N ASP A 160 13.17 46.61 29.09
CA ASP A 160 14.39 45.81 29.02
C ASP A 160 14.37 44.54 29.89
N LEU A 161 13.27 44.33 30.64
CA LEU A 161 13.05 43.19 31.54
C LEU A 161 14.18 42.99 32.56
N GLY A 162 14.99 44.02 32.82
CA GLY A 162 16.15 43.95 33.71
C GLY A 162 17.37 43.21 33.16
N ILE A 163 17.44 42.95 31.85
CA ILE A 163 18.55 42.20 31.20
C ILE A 163 19.86 43.00 31.19
N SER A 164 19.77 44.33 31.21
CA SER A 164 20.90 45.27 31.24
C SER A 164 21.66 45.27 32.58
N ILE A 165 21.08 44.71 33.64
CA ILE A 165 21.65 44.64 34.98
C ILE A 165 22.12 43.20 35.24
N LYS A 166 23.35 43.02 35.76
CA LYS A 166 23.85 41.70 36.17
C LYS A 166 22.88 41.07 37.19
N GLY A 167 22.04 40.13 36.74
CA GLY A 167 21.00 39.50 37.54
C GLY A 167 20.01 38.70 36.69
N PHE A 168 19.02 38.10 37.34
CA PHE A 168 17.93 37.38 36.67
C PHE A 168 16.89 38.39 36.14
N PRO A 169 16.52 38.34 34.85
CA PRO A 169 15.48 39.21 34.31
C PRO A 169 14.13 38.95 34.98
N SER A 170 13.34 40.01 35.21
CA SER A 170 12.03 39.92 35.85
C SER A 170 10.99 39.33 34.89
N LEU A 171 10.42 38.16 35.23
CA LEU A 171 9.37 37.52 34.43
C LEU A 171 8.04 38.27 34.53
N PRO A 172 7.41 38.65 33.40
CA PRO A 172 6.03 39.17 33.44
C PRO A 172 5.07 38.05 33.86
N GLN A 173 4.06 38.37 34.67
CA GLN A 173 3.16 37.39 35.30
C GLN A 173 2.43 36.44 34.32
N SER A 174 2.23 36.84 33.06
CA SER A 174 1.59 36.02 32.02
C SER A 174 2.52 35.03 31.32
N TYR A 175 3.79 34.96 31.71
CA TYR A 175 4.82 34.14 31.09
C TYR A 175 5.40 33.16 32.11
N ASN A 176 5.77 31.97 31.66
CA ASN A 176 6.25 30.93 32.56
C ASN A 176 7.40 30.09 32.00
N TYR A 177 7.93 30.41 30.82
CA TYR A 177 9.11 29.77 30.28
C TYR A 177 10.12 30.82 29.89
N TYR A 178 11.37 30.58 30.28
CA TYR A 178 12.47 31.44 29.94
C TYR A 178 13.63 30.67 29.33
N PHE A 179 14.28 31.31 28.37
CA PHE A 179 15.52 30.88 27.78
C PHE A 179 16.46 32.07 27.74
N TYR A 180 17.44 32.06 28.64
CA TYR A 180 18.39 33.13 28.82
C TYR A 180 19.80 32.66 28.52
N PHE A 181 20.55 33.48 27.80
CA PHE A 181 21.98 33.31 27.54
C PHE A 181 22.70 34.59 27.95
N ASP A 182 23.62 34.47 28.89
CA ASP A 182 24.34 35.58 29.51
C ASP A 182 25.72 35.84 28.89
N GLY A 183 26.01 35.27 27.73
CA GLY A 183 27.31 35.34 27.06
C GLY A 183 28.25 34.18 27.43
N GLU A 184 27.95 33.43 28.48
CA GLU A 184 28.77 32.27 28.89
C GLU A 184 27.94 31.01 29.15
N ARG A 185 26.74 31.15 29.71
CA ARG A 185 25.91 30.05 30.19
C ARG A 185 24.46 30.21 29.76
N PHE A 186 23.82 29.07 29.56
CA PHE A 186 22.38 29.00 29.36
C PHE A 186 21.65 28.83 30.69
N ILE A 187 20.55 29.55 30.86
CA ILE A 187 19.62 29.40 31.96
C ILE A 187 18.22 29.24 31.39
N VAL A 188 17.61 28.06 31.61
CA VAL A 188 16.22 27.79 31.21
C VAL A 188 15.42 27.29 32.41
N GLU A 189 14.18 27.75 32.50
CA GLU A 189 13.17 27.11 33.30
C GLU A 189 11.81 27.14 32.64
N ASN A 190 11.04 26.12 33.01
CA ASN A 190 9.66 25.98 32.64
C ASN A 190 8.81 25.89 33.91
N ALA A 191 7.85 26.80 34.05
CA ALA A 191 6.88 26.86 35.15
C ALA A 191 7.50 26.78 36.56
N GLY A 192 8.57 27.54 36.83
CA GLY A 192 9.21 27.51 38.16
C GLY A 192 10.33 26.48 38.32
N LYS A 193 10.54 25.59 37.33
CA LYS A 193 11.47 24.45 37.42
C LYS A 193 12.61 24.59 36.44
N LYS A 194 13.85 24.68 36.95
CA LYS A 194 15.07 24.68 36.14
C LYS A 194 15.09 23.46 35.22
N VAL A 195 15.28 23.71 33.93
CA VAL A 195 15.40 22.67 32.93
C VAL A 195 16.88 22.34 32.78
N ASP A 196 17.21 21.08 33.01
CA ASP A 196 18.56 20.58 32.78
C ASP A 196 18.79 20.41 31.27
N MET A 197 19.80 21.11 30.74
CA MET A 197 20.22 21.02 29.35
C MET A 197 21.35 20.00 29.12
N ASN A 198 21.95 19.48 30.19
CA ASN A 198 23.11 18.58 30.13
C ASN A 198 22.72 17.11 29.93
N ASN A 199 21.43 16.83 29.85
CA ASN A 199 20.91 15.49 29.60
C ASN A 199 20.66 15.34 28.09
N ASP A 200 20.83 14.13 27.55
CA ASP A 200 20.55 13.74 26.15
C ASP A 200 19.06 13.89 25.75
N GLU A 201 18.32 14.80 26.40
CA GLU A 201 17.02 15.25 25.94
C GLU A 201 17.16 15.92 24.58
N ILE A 202 16.80 15.13 23.56
CA ILE A 202 16.78 15.39 22.12
C ILE A 202 16.25 16.78 21.70
N GLY A 203 15.55 17.51 22.58
CA GLY A 203 15.01 18.84 22.28
C GLY A 203 16.02 19.99 22.16
N TYR A 204 17.16 19.95 22.86
CA TYR A 204 18.20 21.01 22.79
C TYR A 204 19.44 20.59 21.99
N SER A 205 19.40 19.45 21.31
CA SER A 205 20.54 18.88 20.56
C SER A 205 21.11 19.83 19.49
N ASN A 206 20.29 20.71 18.91
CA ASN A 206 20.77 21.73 17.95
C ASN A 206 21.90 22.59 18.53
N LEU A 207 21.82 22.95 19.81
CA LEU A 207 22.84 23.78 20.44
C LEU A 207 24.17 23.03 20.56
N TRP A 208 24.13 21.71 20.76
CA TRP A 208 25.32 20.85 20.70
C TRP A 208 25.86 20.78 19.27
N HIS A 209 25.01 20.54 18.28
CA HIS A 209 25.40 20.46 16.86
C HIS A 209 26.02 21.75 16.34
N TRP A 210 25.49 22.91 16.75
CA TRP A 210 26.05 24.22 16.40
C TRP A 210 27.25 24.62 17.27
N GLY A 211 27.63 23.80 18.26
CA GLY A 211 28.81 24.01 19.10
C GLY A 211 28.64 25.03 20.21
N TYR A 212 27.42 25.47 20.54
CA TYR A 212 27.16 26.46 21.58
C TYR A 212 27.49 25.98 23.00
N PHE A 213 27.57 24.66 23.21
CA PHE A 213 28.01 24.06 24.47
C PHE A 213 29.51 23.70 24.50
N ASP A 214 30.26 23.98 23.43
CA ASP A 214 31.71 23.76 23.38
C ASP A 214 32.41 24.73 24.35
N GLU A 215 33.31 24.23 25.19
CA GLU A 215 34.12 25.04 26.11
C GLU A 215 34.91 26.15 25.37
N ASN A 216 35.18 25.95 24.08
CA ASN A 216 35.89 26.90 23.22
C ASN A 216 34.98 27.77 22.35
N ILE A 217 33.65 27.78 22.54
CA ILE A 217 32.74 28.56 21.68
C ILE A 217 33.12 30.05 21.64
N ASN A 218 33.58 30.58 22.76
CA ASN A 218 34.04 31.96 22.88
C ASN A 218 35.36 32.24 22.13
N ASN A 219 36.14 31.21 21.81
CA ASN A 219 37.31 31.33 20.93
C ASN A 219 36.89 31.29 19.45
N LYS A 220 35.81 30.56 19.14
CA LYS A 220 35.23 30.45 17.79
C LYS A 220 34.43 31.69 17.39
N ILE A 221 33.65 32.25 18.32
CA ILE A 221 32.83 33.45 18.14
C ILE A 221 33.07 34.39 19.34
N PRO A 222 34.13 35.21 19.30
CA PRO A 222 34.48 36.09 20.42
C PRO A 222 33.38 37.10 20.80
N GLU A 223 32.58 37.53 19.83
CA GLU A 223 31.48 38.47 20.01
C GLU A 223 30.32 37.90 20.85
N LEU A 224 30.27 36.57 21.02
CA LEU A 224 29.21 35.89 21.78
C LEU A 224 29.26 36.24 23.27
N LYS A 225 30.46 36.52 23.82
CA LYS A 225 30.64 36.93 25.23
C LYS A 225 29.90 38.23 25.57
N ASP A 226 29.80 39.12 24.59
CA ASP A 226 29.16 40.42 24.71
C ASP A 226 27.66 40.35 24.38
N CYS A 227 27.16 39.19 23.95
CA CYS A 227 25.74 39.01 23.63
C CYS A 227 24.92 38.63 24.86
N ARG A 228 23.74 39.22 25.00
CA ARG A 228 22.71 38.84 25.97
C ARG A 228 21.44 38.54 25.21
N ILE A 229 20.94 37.30 25.32
CA ILE A 229 19.74 36.86 24.60
C ILE A 229 18.75 36.29 25.59
N PHE A 230 17.52 36.80 25.56
CA PHE A 230 16.43 36.41 26.41
C PHE A 230 15.17 36.16 25.59
N LEU A 231 14.64 34.95 25.68
CA LEU A 231 13.38 34.54 25.08
C LEU A 231 12.41 34.14 26.20
N VAL A 232 11.24 34.76 26.20
CA VAL A 232 10.19 34.52 27.20
C VAL A 232 8.92 34.09 26.50
N VAL A 233 8.38 32.94 26.90
CA VAL A 233 7.18 32.36 26.27
C VAL A 233 5.99 32.43 27.21
N LYS A 234 4.85 32.86 26.64
CA LYS A 234 3.58 33.05 27.35
C LYS A 234 3.12 31.72 27.95
N LYS A 235 2.54 31.77 29.16
CA LYS A 235 2.04 30.59 29.87
C LYS A 235 1.06 29.80 29.02
N ASP A 236 0.04 30.52 28.54
CA ASP A 236 -0.99 30.00 27.66
C ASP A 236 -0.80 30.61 26.27
N ILE A 237 -0.24 29.81 25.35
CA ILE A 237 -0.06 30.24 23.96
C ILE A 237 -1.45 30.46 23.33
N VAL A 238 -1.66 31.67 22.82
CA VAL A 238 -2.91 32.14 22.21
C VAL A 238 -2.78 32.25 20.68
N LYS A 239 -3.91 32.29 19.99
CA LYS A 239 -3.94 32.51 18.54
C LYS A 239 -3.52 33.95 18.23
N ASP A 240 -2.46 34.11 17.45
CA ASP A 240 -2.03 35.41 16.93
C ASP A 240 -2.95 35.90 15.79
N ILE A 241 -2.86 37.21 15.48
CA ILE A 241 -3.61 37.81 14.35
C ILE A 241 -3.04 37.23 13.05
N GLY A 242 -3.76 36.25 12.49
CA GLY A 242 -3.35 35.53 11.28
C GLY A 242 -3.00 34.06 11.50
N ALA A 243 -2.83 33.61 12.75
CA ALA A 243 -2.43 32.23 13.10
C ALA A 243 -1.13 31.77 12.43
N MET A 244 -0.19 32.70 12.25
CA MET A 244 1.09 32.48 11.56
C MET A 244 2.27 32.30 12.53
N GLY A 245 2.07 32.48 13.84
CA GLY A 245 3.11 32.25 14.85
C GLY A 245 3.46 30.76 14.96
N SER A 246 4.76 30.43 14.95
CA SER A 246 5.21 29.03 14.96
C SER A 246 4.89 28.35 16.29
N LEU A 247 4.88 29.09 17.40
CA LEU A 247 4.53 28.55 18.72
C LEU A 247 3.04 28.18 18.82
N TYR A 248 2.16 28.99 18.23
CA TYR A 248 0.74 28.67 18.17
C TYR A 248 0.45 27.49 17.24
N GLN A 249 1.08 27.47 16.06
CA GLN A 249 0.97 26.34 15.13
C GLN A 249 1.42 25.05 15.79
N LEU A 250 2.56 25.07 16.50
CA LEU A 250 3.05 23.91 17.23
C LEU A 250 2.05 23.40 18.27
N LYS A 251 1.46 24.29 19.09
CA LYS A 251 0.41 23.92 20.04
C LYS A 251 -0.79 23.28 19.33
N ARG A 252 -1.26 23.91 18.25
CA ARG A 252 -2.41 23.43 17.47
C ARG A 252 -2.12 22.05 16.86
N ASP A 253 -0.96 21.89 16.24
CA ASP A 253 -0.60 20.68 15.51
C ASP A 253 -0.39 19.51 16.49
N SER A 254 0.20 19.77 17.67
CA SER A 254 0.27 18.79 18.77
C SER A 254 -1.12 18.36 19.27
N GLN A 255 -2.06 19.31 19.44
CA GLN A 255 -3.44 19.01 19.84
C GLN A 255 -4.19 18.21 18.77
N ILE A 256 -4.06 18.58 17.50
CA ILE A 256 -4.66 17.87 16.37
C ILE A 256 -4.09 16.46 16.31
N PHE A 257 -2.76 16.30 16.39
CA PHE A 257 -2.11 15.00 16.37
C PHE A 257 -2.61 14.11 17.50
N LYS A 258 -2.71 14.63 18.74
CA LYS A 258 -3.26 13.88 19.89
C LYS A 258 -4.68 13.40 19.62
N LEU A 259 -5.56 14.28 19.10
CA LEU A 259 -6.95 13.92 18.80
C LEU A 259 -7.03 12.86 17.71
N VAL A 260 -6.29 13.05 16.60
CA VAL A 260 -6.22 12.10 15.49
C VAL A 260 -5.73 10.74 15.99
N PHE A 261 -4.68 10.71 16.82
CA PHE A 261 -4.15 9.47 17.38
C PHE A 261 -5.17 8.77 18.28
N ILE A 262 -5.89 9.49 19.15
CA ILE A 262 -6.96 8.92 19.97
C ILE A 262 -8.06 8.33 19.08
N VAL A 263 -8.48 9.05 18.03
CA VAL A 263 -9.49 8.55 17.08
C VAL A 263 -9.00 7.28 16.39
N ILE A 264 -7.75 7.23 15.93
CA ILE A 264 -7.15 6.03 15.31
C ILE A 264 -7.19 4.85 16.29
N VAL A 265 -6.80 5.04 17.55
CA VAL A 265 -6.84 3.98 18.58
C VAL A 265 -8.27 3.49 18.83
N VAL A 266 -9.24 4.40 18.97
CA VAL A 266 -10.65 4.03 19.18
C VAL A 266 -11.20 3.26 17.98
N VAL A 267 -10.95 3.73 16.76
CA VAL A 267 -11.37 3.05 15.52
C VAL A 267 -10.69 1.69 15.40
N PHE A 268 -9.41 1.57 15.76
CA PHE A 268 -8.68 0.31 15.78
C PHE A 268 -9.30 -0.70 16.76
N LEU A 269 -9.62 -0.26 17.99
CA LEU A 269 -10.28 -1.09 18.99
C LEU A 269 -11.69 -1.51 18.54
N LEU A 270 -12.45 -0.64 17.88
CA LEU A 270 -13.72 -0.99 17.26
C LEU A 270 -13.53 -2.04 16.16
N GLY A 271 -12.49 -1.90 15.33
CA GLY A 271 -12.13 -2.89 14.31
C GLY A 271 -11.83 -4.28 14.92
N ILE A 272 -11.05 -4.33 16.00
CA ILE A 272 -10.80 -5.56 16.77
C ILE A 272 -12.11 -6.11 17.33
N GLY A 273 -12.96 -5.27 17.94
CA GLY A 273 -14.25 -5.69 18.47
C GLY A 273 -15.15 -6.34 17.41
N LEU A 274 -15.19 -5.76 16.20
CA LEU A 274 -15.92 -6.33 15.06
C LEU A 274 -15.35 -7.69 14.59
N LEU A 275 -14.02 -7.83 14.57
CA LEU A 275 -13.36 -9.10 14.27
C LEU A 275 -13.67 -10.16 15.31
N VAL A 276 -13.52 -9.84 16.60
CA VAL A 276 -13.83 -10.76 17.72
C VAL A 276 -15.29 -11.20 17.63
N PHE A 277 -16.22 -10.28 17.43
CA PHE A 277 -17.64 -10.59 17.24
C PHE A 277 -17.87 -11.54 16.06
N SER A 278 -17.19 -11.31 14.92
CA SER A 278 -17.28 -12.21 13.78
C SER A 278 -16.68 -13.59 14.05
N ILE A 279 -15.60 -13.70 14.82
CA ILE A 279 -14.94 -14.96 15.14
C ILE A 279 -15.82 -15.80 16.07
N ILE A 280 -16.44 -15.16 17.07
CA ILE A 280 -17.42 -15.82 17.95
C ILE A 280 -18.57 -16.40 17.12
N LYS A 281 -19.07 -15.65 16.14
CA LYS A 281 -20.15 -16.08 15.23
C LYS A 281 -19.65 -16.73 13.94
N ARG A 282 -18.49 -17.39 13.97
CA ARG A 282 -17.85 -18.00 12.79
C ARG A 282 -18.76 -18.96 12.02
N GLU A 283 -19.67 -19.66 12.69
CA GLU A 283 -20.59 -20.59 12.01
C GLU A 283 -21.60 -19.84 11.14
N THR A 284 -22.17 -18.75 11.68
CA THR A 284 -23.07 -17.85 10.95
C THR A 284 -22.35 -17.14 9.80
N LYS A 285 -21.06 -16.80 9.96
CA LYS A 285 -20.22 -16.30 8.85
C LYS A 285 -20.06 -17.36 7.76
N ARG A 286 -19.70 -18.60 8.14
CA ARG A 286 -19.48 -19.71 7.20
C ARG A 286 -20.71 -20.02 6.34
N GLU A 287 -21.91 -19.78 6.84
CA GLU A 287 -23.13 -19.90 6.04
C GLU A 287 -23.19 -18.91 4.88
N PHE A 288 -22.71 -17.67 5.09
CA PHE A 288 -22.60 -16.69 4.02
C PHE A 288 -21.48 -17.06 3.05
N ASP A 289 -20.34 -17.51 3.54
CA ASP A 289 -19.23 -18.01 2.72
C ASP A 289 -19.70 -19.19 1.81
N ARG A 290 -20.56 -20.09 2.31
CA ARG A 290 -21.19 -21.16 1.50
C ARG A 290 -22.08 -20.61 0.39
N LYS A 291 -22.81 -19.52 0.62
CA LYS A 291 -23.63 -18.88 -0.42
C LYS A 291 -22.77 -18.25 -1.50
N ILE A 292 -21.69 -17.58 -1.10
CA ILE A 292 -20.67 -17.04 -2.01
C ILE A 292 -20.09 -18.17 -2.86
N ALA A 293 -19.63 -19.26 -2.25
CA ALA A 293 -19.07 -20.41 -2.96
C ALA A 293 -20.09 -21.12 -3.86
N ASN A 294 -21.37 -21.21 -3.46
CA ASN A 294 -22.41 -21.77 -4.32
C ASN A 294 -22.69 -20.89 -5.56
N PHE A 295 -22.50 -19.57 -5.44
CA PHE A 295 -22.61 -18.65 -6.56
C PHE A 295 -21.37 -18.72 -7.46
N LEU A 296 -20.17 -18.58 -6.88
CA LEU A 296 -18.89 -18.68 -7.60
C LEU A 296 -18.68 -20.06 -8.24
N GLY A 297 -19.15 -21.13 -7.61
CA GLY A 297 -19.07 -22.50 -8.13
C GLY A 297 -19.81 -22.73 -9.45
N LYS A 298 -20.71 -21.81 -9.85
CA LYS A 298 -21.39 -21.82 -11.16
C LYS A 298 -20.55 -21.18 -12.27
N LEU A 299 -19.49 -20.46 -11.93
CA LEU A 299 -18.58 -19.87 -12.91
C LEU A 299 -17.49 -20.87 -13.30
N TRP A 300 -17.15 -20.91 -14.58
CA TRP A 300 -16.05 -21.73 -15.09
C TRP A 300 -14.73 -21.31 -14.47
N PHE A 301 -13.88 -22.30 -14.21
CA PHE A 301 -12.52 -22.08 -13.71
C PHE A 301 -11.73 -21.08 -14.57
N GLU A 302 -11.83 -21.16 -15.90
CA GLU A 302 -11.11 -20.28 -16.84
C GLU A 302 -11.49 -18.82 -16.67
N VAL A 303 -12.78 -18.50 -16.52
CA VAL A 303 -13.24 -17.12 -16.28
C VAL A 303 -12.64 -16.58 -14.98
N LYS A 304 -12.59 -17.40 -13.92
CA LYS A 304 -11.97 -16.99 -12.66
C LYS A 304 -10.47 -16.77 -12.80
N ALA A 305 -9.79 -17.62 -13.58
CA ALA A 305 -8.36 -17.47 -13.84
C ALA A 305 -8.06 -16.18 -14.61
N VAL A 306 -8.83 -15.89 -15.66
CA VAL A 306 -8.70 -14.64 -16.43
C VAL A 306 -8.95 -13.42 -15.54
N VAL A 307 -10.04 -13.41 -14.76
CA VAL A 307 -10.31 -12.30 -13.84
C VAL A 307 -9.20 -12.16 -12.79
N SER A 308 -8.63 -13.26 -12.30
CA SER A 308 -7.50 -13.20 -11.36
C SER A 308 -6.27 -12.53 -11.97
N VAL A 309 -5.95 -12.85 -13.22
CA VAL A 309 -4.85 -12.19 -13.96
C VAL A 309 -5.16 -10.70 -14.17
N VAL A 310 -6.39 -10.38 -14.56
CA VAL A 310 -6.83 -8.98 -14.75
C VAL A 310 -6.72 -8.18 -13.45
N VAL A 311 -7.17 -8.75 -12.31
CA VAL A 311 -7.06 -8.14 -10.98
C VAL A 311 -5.58 -7.91 -10.61
N LEU A 312 -4.71 -8.88 -10.88
CA LEU A 312 -3.27 -8.76 -10.61
C LEU A 312 -2.53 -7.78 -11.51
N ILE A 313 -3.04 -7.51 -12.71
CA ILE A 313 -2.43 -6.53 -13.63
C ILE A 313 -2.98 -5.13 -13.36
N ILE A 314 -4.31 -4.96 -13.35
CA ILE A 314 -4.96 -3.65 -13.31
C ILE A 314 -4.72 -2.92 -11.99
N PHE A 315 -4.88 -3.60 -10.84
CA PHE A 315 -4.84 -2.92 -9.54
C PHE A 315 -3.44 -2.48 -9.08
N PRO A 316 -2.36 -3.26 -9.35
CA PRO A 316 -0.99 -2.82 -9.10
C PRO A 316 -0.43 -1.86 -10.14
N MET A 317 -1.01 -1.81 -11.36
CA MET A 317 -0.46 -0.98 -12.43
C MET A 317 -0.42 0.49 -11.99
N PRO A 318 0.77 1.13 -12.02
CA PRO A 318 0.84 2.58 -11.93
C PRO A 318 0.12 3.11 -13.16
N ALA A 319 -0.98 3.85 -12.99
CA ALA A 319 -1.60 4.45 -14.16
C ALA A 319 -0.63 5.51 -14.66
N ASN A 320 -0.38 5.45 -15.96
CA ASN A 320 0.71 6.12 -16.65
C ASN A 320 0.48 7.64 -16.82
N SER A 321 -0.10 8.32 -15.83
CA SER A 321 -0.20 9.77 -15.81
C SER A 321 0.72 10.35 -14.75
N ASN A 322 1.01 11.65 -14.85
CA ASN A 322 2.05 12.39 -14.12
C ASN A 322 1.89 12.40 -12.58
N TRP A 323 2.01 11.24 -11.94
CA TRP A 323 1.65 10.98 -10.55
C TRP A 323 2.66 11.45 -9.52
N ASN A 324 3.83 11.91 -9.96
CA ASN A 324 4.81 12.58 -9.12
C ASN A 324 4.29 13.92 -8.54
N THR A 325 3.11 14.38 -8.98
CA THR A 325 2.42 15.56 -8.44
C THR A 325 1.33 15.27 -7.41
N MET A 326 0.99 14.00 -7.15
CA MET A 326 0.00 13.63 -6.14
C MET A 326 0.63 13.64 -4.72
N PRO A 327 -0.02 14.27 -3.72
CA PRO A 327 0.40 14.19 -2.33
C PRO A 327 0.59 12.74 -1.87
N GLY A 328 1.67 12.46 -1.13
CA GLY A 328 2.04 11.10 -0.70
C GLY A 328 0.91 10.31 0.00
N LEU A 329 0.01 11.00 0.70
CA LEU A 329 -1.15 10.39 1.36
C LEU A 329 -2.16 9.78 0.36
N LEU A 330 -2.38 10.39 -0.82
CA LEU A 330 -3.27 9.85 -1.84
C LEU A 330 -2.69 8.61 -2.50
N ILE A 331 -1.36 8.58 -2.68
CA ILE A 331 -0.64 7.41 -3.19
C ILE A 331 -0.78 6.23 -2.21
N LEU A 332 -0.60 6.48 -0.91
CA LEU A 332 -0.78 5.46 0.13
C LEU A 332 -2.22 4.94 0.18
N ILE A 333 -3.23 5.82 0.15
CA ILE A 333 -4.65 5.41 0.14
C ILE A 333 -4.95 4.55 -1.09
N LYS A 334 -4.48 4.95 -2.27
CA LYS A 334 -4.67 4.18 -3.51
C LYS A 334 -4.05 2.80 -3.38
N SER A 335 -2.80 2.72 -2.93
CA SER A 335 -2.08 1.45 -2.77
C SER A 335 -2.78 0.51 -1.79
N LEU A 336 -3.25 1.03 -0.64
CA LEU A 336 -4.02 0.25 0.34
C LEU A 336 -5.35 -0.24 -0.26
N PHE A 337 -6.04 0.60 -1.03
CA PHE A 337 -7.29 0.22 -1.68
C PHE A 337 -7.08 -0.87 -2.75
N SER A 338 -6.05 -0.74 -3.58
CA SER A 338 -5.66 -1.76 -4.56
C SER A 338 -5.33 -3.09 -3.88
N LEU A 339 -4.51 -3.07 -2.81
CA LEU A 339 -4.16 -4.26 -2.04
C LEU A 339 -5.40 -4.92 -1.42
N ALA A 340 -6.34 -4.13 -0.90
CA ALA A 340 -7.59 -4.64 -0.36
C ALA A 340 -8.43 -5.35 -1.45
N LEU A 341 -8.56 -4.76 -2.65
CA LEU A 341 -9.31 -5.39 -3.74
C LEU A 341 -8.69 -6.71 -4.20
N ILE A 342 -7.37 -6.76 -4.34
CA ILE A 342 -6.62 -7.98 -4.65
C ILE A 342 -6.86 -9.01 -3.54
N PHE A 343 -6.64 -8.64 -2.28
CA PHE A 343 -6.83 -9.52 -1.14
C PHE A 343 -8.25 -10.11 -1.10
N TRP A 344 -9.29 -9.29 -1.27
CA TRP A 344 -10.67 -9.75 -1.24
C TRP A 344 -11.01 -10.65 -2.41
N TRP A 345 -10.49 -10.37 -3.61
CA TRP A 345 -10.64 -11.28 -4.75
C TRP A 345 -10.05 -12.67 -4.44
N PHE A 346 -8.83 -12.72 -3.89
CA PHE A 346 -8.21 -13.99 -3.50
C PHE A 346 -8.91 -14.66 -2.33
N TYR A 347 -9.44 -13.89 -1.36
CA TYR A 347 -10.28 -14.44 -0.29
C TYR A 347 -11.51 -15.17 -0.86
N LEU A 348 -12.21 -14.58 -1.83
CA LEU A 348 -13.35 -15.21 -2.50
C LEU A 348 -12.95 -16.51 -3.21
N MET A 349 -11.80 -16.50 -3.89
CA MET A 349 -11.25 -17.69 -4.56
C MET A 349 -10.88 -18.80 -3.56
N LEU A 350 -10.30 -18.44 -2.40
CA LEU A 350 -10.00 -19.39 -1.33
C LEU A 350 -11.27 -19.97 -0.72
N VAL A 351 -12.29 -19.16 -0.47
CA VAL A 351 -13.60 -19.63 0.03
C VAL A 351 -14.23 -20.61 -0.97
N ASP A 352 -14.20 -20.28 -2.25
CA ASP A 352 -14.71 -21.13 -3.32
C ASP A 352 -13.94 -22.46 -3.41
N LEU A 353 -12.61 -22.42 -3.32
CA LEU A 353 -11.74 -23.59 -3.33
C LEU A 353 -11.97 -24.51 -2.12
N VAL A 354 -12.05 -23.95 -0.91
CA VAL A 354 -12.23 -24.73 0.33
C VAL A 354 -13.58 -25.43 0.36
N ILE A 355 -14.62 -24.79 -0.18
CA ILE A 355 -16.00 -25.31 -0.14
C ILE A 355 -16.28 -26.25 -1.31
N ASN A 356 -15.93 -25.86 -2.54
CA ASN A 356 -16.20 -26.67 -3.74
C ASN A 356 -15.13 -27.73 -4.04
N LYS A 357 -13.92 -27.61 -3.46
CA LYS A 357 -12.84 -28.61 -3.54
C LYS A 357 -12.59 -29.06 -4.99
N ARG A 358 -12.72 -30.38 -5.27
CA ARG A 358 -12.52 -30.92 -6.63
C ARG A 358 -13.50 -30.36 -7.66
N LYS A 359 -14.71 -29.94 -7.25
CA LYS A 359 -15.70 -29.36 -8.17
C LYS A 359 -15.21 -28.04 -8.79
N PHE A 360 -14.39 -27.30 -8.05
CA PHE A 360 -13.77 -26.05 -8.49
C PHE A 360 -12.97 -26.25 -9.79
N PHE A 361 -12.15 -27.30 -9.86
CA PHE A 361 -11.35 -27.59 -11.05
C PHE A 361 -12.11 -28.40 -12.11
N SER A 362 -13.10 -29.21 -11.72
CA SER A 362 -13.84 -30.04 -12.67
C SER A 362 -14.86 -29.26 -13.51
N TYR A 363 -15.35 -28.13 -13.02
CA TYR A 363 -16.28 -27.27 -13.76
C TYR A 363 -15.50 -26.28 -14.65
N ASN A 364 -14.98 -26.81 -15.75
CA ASN A 364 -14.20 -26.08 -16.75
C ASN A 364 -14.78 -26.28 -18.15
N SER A 365 -14.35 -25.46 -19.12
CA SER A 365 -14.91 -25.51 -20.48
C SER A 365 -14.60 -26.83 -21.16
N ILE A 366 -13.41 -27.40 -20.90
CA ILE A 366 -12.95 -28.68 -21.44
C ILE A 366 -13.87 -29.84 -21.03
N ASN A 367 -14.20 -29.97 -19.74
CA ASN A 367 -15.10 -31.01 -19.25
C ASN A 367 -16.53 -30.80 -19.74
N ALA A 368 -16.98 -29.55 -19.87
CA ALA A 368 -18.28 -29.25 -20.48
C ALA A 368 -18.31 -29.68 -21.96
N LEU A 369 -17.24 -29.42 -22.70
CA LEU A 369 -17.05 -29.86 -24.09
C LEU A 369 -16.99 -31.39 -24.19
N ILE A 370 -16.19 -32.06 -23.35
CA ILE A 370 -16.10 -33.53 -23.30
C ILE A 370 -17.45 -34.14 -23.00
N LYS A 371 -18.24 -33.58 -22.06
CA LYS A 371 -19.56 -34.09 -21.72
C LYS A 371 -20.54 -33.94 -22.88
N LYS A 372 -20.55 -32.77 -23.54
CA LYS A 372 -21.35 -32.55 -24.76
C LYS A 372 -20.95 -33.51 -25.88
N TYR A 373 -19.65 -33.68 -26.09
CA TYR A 373 -19.09 -34.61 -27.06
C TYR A 373 -19.52 -36.05 -26.79
N ARG A 374 -19.35 -36.56 -25.56
CA ARG A 374 -19.78 -37.92 -25.18
C ARG A 374 -21.29 -38.14 -25.33
N ALA A 375 -22.10 -37.11 -25.07
CA ALA A 375 -23.54 -37.16 -25.26
C ALA A 375 -23.94 -37.19 -26.75
N LEU A 376 -23.14 -36.61 -27.64
CA LEU A 376 -23.32 -36.73 -29.09
C LEU A 376 -22.84 -38.08 -29.62
N GLU A 377 -21.69 -38.54 -29.14
CA GLU A 377 -21.08 -39.82 -29.50
C GLU A 377 -21.99 -41.01 -29.17
N SER A 378 -22.52 -41.04 -27.93
CA SER A 378 -23.40 -42.13 -27.45
C SER A 378 -24.72 -42.28 -28.23
N LYS A 379 -25.13 -41.28 -29.01
CA LYS A 379 -26.34 -41.32 -29.84
C LYS A 379 -26.10 -41.86 -31.26
N LYS A 380 -24.85 -42.15 -31.62
CA LYS A 380 -24.47 -42.56 -32.98
C LYS A 380 -24.13 -44.06 -33.04
N PRO A 381 -24.42 -44.75 -34.15
CA PRO A 381 -23.94 -46.12 -34.36
C PRO A 381 -22.41 -46.13 -34.43
N PHE A 382 -21.81 -47.29 -34.13
CA PHE A 382 -20.35 -47.47 -33.99
C PHE A 382 -19.53 -46.80 -35.10
N GLN A 383 -19.88 -47.03 -36.37
CA GLN A 383 -19.18 -46.45 -37.53
C GLN A 383 -19.18 -44.91 -37.51
N LYS A 384 -20.34 -44.29 -37.25
CA LYS A 384 -20.46 -42.82 -37.20
C LYS A 384 -19.79 -42.23 -35.95
N ALA A 385 -19.79 -42.96 -34.84
CA ALA A 385 -19.09 -42.57 -33.62
C ALA A 385 -17.56 -42.58 -33.83
N MET A 386 -17.04 -43.58 -34.55
CA MET A 386 -15.62 -43.68 -34.91
C MET A 386 -15.18 -42.53 -35.82
N LEU A 387 -15.98 -42.19 -36.85
CA LEU A 387 -15.74 -41.02 -37.70
C LEU A 387 -15.80 -39.71 -36.92
N LEU A 388 -16.76 -39.55 -36.01
CA LEU A 388 -16.88 -38.38 -35.15
C LEU A 388 -15.63 -38.18 -34.28
N ARG A 389 -15.04 -39.26 -33.73
CA ARG A 389 -13.79 -39.20 -32.97
C ARG A 389 -12.63 -38.64 -33.81
N ILE A 390 -12.51 -39.06 -35.08
CA ILE A 390 -11.48 -38.57 -36.02
C ILE A 390 -11.70 -37.10 -36.32
N TYR A 391 -12.91 -36.69 -36.70
CA TYR A 391 -13.20 -35.30 -37.02
C TYR A 391 -12.95 -34.37 -35.84
N MET A 392 -13.29 -34.79 -34.62
CA MET A 392 -13.02 -34.02 -33.41
C MET A 392 -11.53 -33.94 -33.08
N LEU A 393 -10.74 -34.99 -33.33
CA LEU A 393 -9.29 -34.93 -33.21
C LEU A 393 -8.70 -33.95 -34.21
N ILE A 394 -9.08 -34.04 -35.50
CA ILE A 394 -8.61 -33.12 -36.54
C ILE A 394 -8.96 -31.68 -36.19
N ALA A 395 -10.19 -31.42 -35.74
CA ALA A 395 -10.60 -30.09 -35.30
C ALA A 395 -9.78 -29.59 -34.10
N ALA A 396 -9.50 -30.45 -33.12
CA ALA A 396 -8.67 -30.10 -31.97
C ALA A 396 -7.21 -29.83 -32.37
N GLU A 397 -6.63 -30.63 -33.26
CA GLU A 397 -5.28 -30.43 -33.80
C GLU A 397 -5.17 -29.13 -34.59
N ILE A 398 -6.14 -28.81 -35.44
CA ILE A 398 -6.17 -27.53 -36.17
C ILE A 398 -6.12 -26.36 -35.17
N VAL A 399 -6.93 -26.41 -34.11
CA VAL A 399 -6.93 -25.36 -33.07
C VAL A 399 -5.57 -25.29 -32.35
N LEU A 400 -4.96 -26.43 -32.02
CA LEU A 400 -3.65 -26.47 -31.37
C LEU A 400 -2.54 -25.93 -32.27
N VAL A 401 -2.52 -26.28 -33.55
CA VAL A 401 -1.55 -25.77 -34.52
C VAL A 401 -1.69 -24.25 -34.69
N LEU A 402 -2.92 -23.73 -34.80
CA LEU A 402 -3.17 -22.29 -34.86
C LEU A 402 -2.70 -21.57 -33.58
N LEU A 403 -2.93 -22.16 -32.41
CA LEU A 403 -2.45 -21.63 -31.13
C LEU A 403 -0.92 -21.62 -31.05
N VAL A 404 -0.26 -22.72 -31.43
CA VAL A 404 1.21 -22.78 -31.47
C VAL A 404 1.77 -21.74 -32.42
N GLY A 405 1.18 -21.59 -33.61
CA GLY A 405 1.57 -20.56 -34.59
C GLY A 405 1.44 -19.15 -34.02
N TYR A 406 0.31 -18.84 -33.40
CA TYR A 406 0.08 -17.53 -32.77
C TYR A 406 1.04 -17.25 -31.61
N ILE A 407 1.25 -18.21 -30.70
CA ILE A 407 2.18 -18.07 -29.58
C ILE A 407 3.63 -17.89 -30.09
N SER A 408 3.99 -18.61 -31.15
CA SER A 408 5.30 -18.47 -31.80
C SER A 408 5.47 -17.08 -32.40
N LEU A 409 4.44 -16.52 -33.06
CA LEU A 409 4.46 -15.15 -33.55
C LEU A 409 4.68 -14.14 -32.41
N LEU A 410 4.01 -14.32 -31.26
CA LEU A 410 4.21 -13.46 -30.09
C LEU A 410 5.66 -13.52 -29.56
N PHE A 411 6.29 -14.70 -29.58
CA PHE A 411 7.71 -14.84 -29.25
C PHE A 411 8.60 -14.04 -30.23
N PHE A 412 8.39 -14.18 -31.54
CA PHE A 412 9.17 -13.46 -32.54
C PHE A 412 8.94 -11.95 -32.53
N TYR A 413 7.78 -11.49 -32.06
CA TYR A 413 7.44 -10.06 -31.93
C TYR A 413 7.97 -9.43 -30.62
N GLY A 414 9.03 -9.99 -30.04
CA GLY A 414 9.66 -9.51 -28.81
C GLY A 414 9.11 -10.10 -27.52
N GLY A 415 8.30 -11.17 -27.60
CA GLY A 415 7.87 -11.93 -26.43
C GLY A 415 9.04 -12.69 -25.78
N GLY A 416 9.07 -12.71 -24.44
CA GLY A 416 10.11 -13.44 -23.70
C GLY A 416 10.08 -14.97 -23.88
N VAL A 417 11.12 -15.65 -23.40
CA VAL A 417 11.35 -17.11 -23.49
C VAL A 417 10.15 -17.96 -23.01
N LEU A 418 9.31 -17.43 -22.13
CA LEU A 418 8.09 -18.09 -21.65
C LEU A 418 7.12 -18.45 -22.80
N PHE A 419 7.03 -17.63 -23.85
CA PHE A 419 6.16 -17.92 -25.00
C PHE A 419 6.64 -19.14 -25.78
N LEU A 420 7.96 -19.31 -25.94
CA LEU A 420 8.55 -20.50 -26.55
C LEU A 420 8.25 -21.76 -25.73
N LEU A 421 8.34 -21.68 -24.40
CA LEU A 421 7.96 -22.80 -23.53
C LEU A 421 6.48 -23.17 -23.69
N PHE A 422 5.58 -22.19 -23.75
CA PHE A 422 4.15 -22.46 -24.00
C PHE A 422 3.93 -23.11 -25.36
N ALA A 423 4.59 -22.64 -26.42
CA ALA A 423 4.49 -23.23 -27.76
C ALA A 423 4.91 -24.72 -27.74
N ILE A 424 6.02 -25.06 -27.08
CA ILE A 424 6.47 -26.45 -26.93
C ILE A 424 5.45 -27.29 -26.15
N VAL A 425 4.87 -26.76 -25.07
CA VAL A 425 3.86 -27.48 -24.29
C VAL A 425 2.62 -27.77 -25.13
N PHE A 426 2.09 -26.80 -25.88
CA PHE A 426 0.93 -27.01 -26.75
C PHE A 426 1.23 -27.99 -27.90
N ALA A 427 2.42 -27.91 -28.50
CA ALA A 427 2.86 -28.89 -29.50
C ALA A 427 2.95 -30.30 -28.90
N GLY A 428 3.51 -30.44 -27.70
CA GLY A 428 3.56 -31.70 -26.96
C GLY A 428 2.17 -32.26 -26.63
N ILE A 429 1.19 -31.41 -26.29
CA ILE A 429 -0.20 -31.81 -26.09
C ILE A 429 -0.82 -32.37 -27.37
N GLY A 430 -0.60 -31.73 -28.53
CA GLY A 430 -1.09 -32.24 -29.83
C GLY A 430 -0.50 -33.61 -30.16
N ILE A 431 0.83 -33.75 -30.07
CA ILE A 431 1.52 -35.04 -30.28
C ILE A 431 0.96 -36.12 -29.35
N TYR A 432 0.73 -35.78 -28.07
CA TYR A 432 0.13 -36.71 -27.12
C TYR A 432 -1.31 -37.12 -27.49
N LEU A 433 -2.15 -36.20 -27.97
CA LEU A 433 -3.51 -36.50 -28.41
C LEU A 433 -3.53 -37.45 -29.61
N ILE A 434 -2.67 -37.21 -30.59
CA ILE A 434 -2.50 -38.08 -31.77
C ILE A 434 -2.06 -39.48 -31.33
N TYR A 435 -1.00 -39.58 -30.52
CA TYR A 435 -0.51 -40.86 -29.99
C TYR A 435 -1.62 -41.62 -29.23
N ARG A 436 -2.34 -40.92 -28.35
CA ARG A 436 -3.43 -41.50 -27.57
C ARG A 436 -4.56 -41.99 -28.47
N TYR A 437 -4.91 -41.23 -29.50
CA TYR A 437 -5.94 -41.63 -30.45
C TYR A 437 -5.51 -42.87 -31.25
N GLN A 438 -4.29 -42.87 -31.79
CA GLN A 438 -3.74 -43.99 -32.57
C GLN A 438 -3.73 -45.28 -31.76
N ARG A 439 -3.29 -45.20 -30.48
CA ARG A 439 -3.32 -46.36 -29.58
C ARG A 439 -4.74 -46.90 -29.37
N ARG A 440 -5.71 -46.01 -29.16
CA ARG A 440 -7.12 -46.40 -28.98
C ARG A 440 -7.72 -46.98 -30.26
N TYR A 441 -7.40 -46.40 -31.41
CA TYR A 441 -7.85 -46.85 -32.72
C TYR A 441 -7.29 -48.23 -33.06
N SER A 442 -5.98 -48.45 -32.82
CA SER A 442 -5.32 -49.74 -33.00
C SER A 442 -5.98 -50.84 -32.15
N ASN A 443 -6.26 -50.56 -30.87
CA ASN A 443 -6.99 -51.50 -30.01
C ASN A 443 -8.38 -51.83 -30.57
N ALA A 444 -9.13 -50.84 -31.03
CA ALA A 444 -10.45 -51.06 -31.62
C ALA A 444 -10.40 -51.91 -32.90
N ILE A 445 -9.41 -51.69 -33.77
CA ILE A 445 -9.21 -52.52 -34.98
C ILE A 445 -8.84 -53.94 -34.59
N ASN A 446 -7.93 -54.12 -33.65
CA ASN A 446 -7.49 -55.45 -33.21
C ASN A 446 -8.67 -56.24 -32.61
N ASP A 447 -9.51 -55.57 -31.82
CA ASP A 447 -10.73 -56.17 -31.28
C ASP A 447 -11.69 -56.58 -32.40
N ILE A 448 -11.87 -55.74 -33.44
CA ILE A 448 -12.68 -56.09 -34.63
C ILE A 448 -12.07 -57.29 -35.37
N GLY A 449 -10.75 -57.34 -35.52
CA GLY A 449 -10.05 -58.48 -36.13
C GLY A 449 -10.39 -59.78 -35.40
N LYS A 450 -10.25 -59.80 -34.06
CA LYS A 450 -10.63 -60.96 -33.24
C LYS A 450 -12.11 -61.35 -33.39
N LEU A 451 -13.01 -60.38 -33.55
CA LEU A 451 -14.43 -60.64 -33.80
C LEU A 451 -14.64 -61.33 -35.16
N ILE A 452 -13.94 -60.88 -36.21
CA ILE A 452 -14.01 -61.47 -37.55
C ILE A 452 -13.43 -62.88 -37.54
N ASP A 453 -12.25 -63.06 -36.95
CA ASP A 453 -11.60 -64.36 -36.83
C ASP A 453 -12.50 -65.38 -36.09
N GLN A 454 -13.20 -64.93 -35.05
CA GLN A 454 -14.16 -65.75 -34.32
C GLN A 454 -15.36 -66.13 -35.19
N ILE A 455 -15.88 -65.22 -36.02
CA ILE A 455 -16.98 -65.52 -36.95
C ILE A 455 -16.54 -66.59 -37.95
N ASP A 456 -15.32 -66.49 -38.48
CA ASP A 456 -14.76 -67.50 -39.39
C ASP A 456 -14.51 -68.85 -38.68
N ALA A 457 -14.06 -68.84 -37.42
CA ALA A 457 -13.90 -70.06 -36.62
C ALA A 457 -15.24 -70.79 -36.40
N ILE A 458 -16.31 -70.06 -36.02
CA ILE A 458 -17.65 -70.63 -35.87
C ILE A 458 -18.16 -71.18 -37.22
N LYS A 459 -17.93 -70.46 -38.32
CA LYS A 459 -18.30 -70.92 -39.67
C LYS A 459 -17.60 -72.22 -40.06
N ASN A 460 -16.36 -72.42 -39.60
CA ASN A 460 -15.57 -73.64 -39.82
C ASN A 460 -15.85 -74.75 -38.79
N GLY A 461 -16.80 -74.55 -37.88
CA GLY A 461 -17.27 -75.58 -36.94
C GLY A 461 -16.72 -75.49 -35.51
N ASP A 462 -15.95 -74.45 -35.15
CA ASP A 462 -15.54 -74.25 -33.76
C ASP A 462 -16.67 -73.58 -32.95
N ILE A 463 -17.38 -74.42 -32.19
CA ILE A 463 -18.46 -74.01 -31.29
C ILE A 463 -18.02 -73.94 -29.82
N THR A 464 -16.75 -74.22 -29.51
CA THR A 464 -16.27 -74.32 -28.12
C THR A 464 -15.50 -73.10 -27.64
N THR A 465 -14.72 -72.47 -28.51
CA THR A 465 -13.88 -71.32 -28.15
C THR A 465 -14.73 -70.07 -28.03
N LYS A 466 -14.72 -69.37 -26.89
CA LYS A 466 -15.47 -68.10 -26.72
C LYS A 466 -14.56 -66.89 -26.93
N LEU A 467 -15.10 -65.85 -27.56
CA LEU A 467 -14.40 -64.58 -27.74
C LEU A 467 -14.47 -63.74 -26.46
N ALA A 468 -13.33 -63.55 -25.80
CA ALA A 468 -13.20 -62.71 -24.62
C ALA A 468 -12.61 -61.33 -24.98
N LEU A 469 -13.46 -60.30 -24.93
CA LEU A 469 -13.03 -58.90 -25.06
C LEU A 469 -13.13 -58.17 -23.71
N ASN A 470 -12.33 -57.11 -23.54
CA ASN A 470 -12.42 -56.25 -22.37
C ASN A 470 -13.82 -55.59 -22.30
N PRO A 471 -14.48 -55.52 -21.13
CA PRO A 471 -15.76 -54.83 -20.97
C PRO A 471 -15.78 -53.37 -21.44
N GLY A 472 -14.63 -52.71 -21.51
CA GLY A 472 -14.46 -51.36 -22.07
C GLY A 472 -14.25 -51.30 -23.58
N ALA A 473 -14.21 -52.42 -24.30
CA ALA A 473 -14.01 -52.47 -25.75
C ALA A 473 -15.26 -51.99 -26.49
N ASP A 474 -15.08 -51.22 -27.57
CA ASP A 474 -16.20 -50.58 -28.28
C ASP A 474 -17.17 -51.61 -28.91
N ILE A 475 -16.71 -52.83 -29.18
CA ILE A 475 -17.49 -53.94 -29.77
C ILE A 475 -17.82 -55.06 -28.77
N TYR A 476 -17.63 -54.82 -27.47
CA TYR A 476 -17.87 -55.81 -26.43
C TYR A 476 -19.25 -56.46 -26.53
N PHE A 477 -20.30 -55.66 -26.73
CA PHE A 477 -21.67 -56.17 -26.89
C PHE A 477 -21.86 -57.04 -28.15
N ALA A 478 -21.14 -56.75 -29.23
CA ALA A 478 -21.20 -57.56 -30.44
C ALA A 478 -20.54 -58.93 -30.22
N ALA A 479 -19.39 -58.97 -29.54
CA ALA A 479 -18.72 -60.21 -29.14
C ALA A 479 -19.58 -61.06 -28.19
N GLU A 480 -20.24 -60.43 -27.21
CA GLU A 480 -21.14 -61.12 -26.29
C GLU A 480 -22.37 -61.72 -27.00
N ASN A 481 -22.96 -60.97 -27.93
CA ASN A 481 -24.06 -61.48 -28.76
C ASN A 481 -23.62 -62.66 -29.62
N LEU A 482 -22.40 -62.62 -30.18
CA LEU A 482 -21.82 -63.72 -30.96
C LEU A 482 -21.62 -64.98 -30.09
N ASN A 483 -21.04 -64.83 -28.89
CA ASN A 483 -20.88 -65.94 -27.94
C ASN A 483 -22.22 -66.58 -27.57
N ARG A 484 -23.30 -65.78 -27.44
CA ARG A 484 -24.65 -66.30 -27.16
C ARG A 484 -25.25 -67.06 -28.34
N ILE A 485 -25.01 -66.62 -29.58
CA ILE A 485 -25.43 -67.34 -30.78
C ILE A 485 -24.69 -68.69 -30.84
N GLN A 486 -23.39 -68.69 -30.57
CA GLN A 486 -22.57 -69.89 -30.51
C GLN A 486 -23.07 -70.89 -29.45
N ASP A 487 -23.42 -70.42 -28.25
CA ASP A 487 -24.05 -71.24 -27.19
C ASP A 487 -25.41 -71.83 -27.63
N GLY A 488 -26.14 -71.12 -28.48
CA GLY A 488 -27.41 -71.60 -29.05
C GLY A 488 -27.20 -72.71 -30.08
N ILE A 489 -26.21 -72.55 -30.96
CA ILE A 489 -25.84 -73.55 -31.99
C ILE A 489 -25.30 -74.82 -31.33
N GLY A 490 -24.48 -74.71 -30.28
CA GLY A 490 -23.92 -75.87 -29.59
C GLY A 490 -24.92 -76.67 -28.72
N LYS A 491 -26.16 -76.17 -28.56
CA LYS A 491 -27.25 -76.86 -27.82
C LYS A 491 -28.32 -77.46 -28.73
N ALA A 492 -28.33 -77.10 -30.01
CA ALA A 492 -29.18 -77.67 -31.04
C ALA A 492 -28.50 -78.92 -31.63
#